data_AF-A0A081HXT9-F1
#
_entry.id   AF-A0A081HXT9-F1
#
_cell.length_a   1.000
_cell.length_b   1.000
_cell.length_c   1.000
_cell.angle_alpha   90.00
_cell.angle_beta   90.00
_cell.angle_gamma   90.00
#
_symmetry.space_group_name_H-M   'P 1'
#
loop_
_entity.id
_entity.type
_entity.pdbx_description
1 polymer ?
#
loop_
_entity_poly.entity_id
_entity_poly.type
_entity_poly.pdbx_seq_one_letter_code
_entity_poly.pdbx_strand_id
1 'polypeptide(L)'
;MSRLTGDQLIVAVHVGQSTNDQACFLPMMRAAQDAAASMHTTSGNSDHVIGTVLAGAGYNSDANLAAPGPDRLIALGKERDQARAATETPTKGPPPVDATPREANRHRLRTPEGRKLYKRRGATVEPGIGNLKKIIDRFSRRGLTNATSELHLAATAFNLMKIHRAAPAA
;
A
#
# COMPACT_ATOMS: atom_id res chain seq x y z
N MET A 1 -1.47 1.20 -10.58
CA MET A 1 -1.16 0.89 -9.17
C MET A 1 -0.61 2.10 -8.45
N SER A 2 -0.81 2.18 -7.14
CA SER A 2 -0.29 3.27 -6.31
C SER A 2 0.05 2.79 -4.89
N ARG A 3 1.00 3.47 -4.25
CA ARG A 3 1.31 3.34 -2.82
C ARG A 3 0.98 4.65 -2.12
N LEU A 4 0.22 4.53 -1.03
CA LEU A 4 -0.23 5.67 -0.25
C LEU A 4 0.27 5.60 1.19
N THR A 5 0.60 6.75 1.76
CA THR A 5 0.95 6.89 3.18
C THR A 5 -0.30 6.83 4.08
N GLY A 6 -0.08 6.81 5.40
CA GLY A 6 -1.15 6.93 6.39
C GLY A 6 -2.00 8.19 6.21
N ASP A 7 -1.36 9.28 5.81
CA ASP A 7 -2.00 10.57 5.50
C ASP A 7 -2.45 10.66 4.04
N GLN A 8 -2.60 9.52 3.37
CA GLN A 8 -3.13 9.42 2.02
C GLN A 8 -2.37 10.31 1.00
N LEU A 9 -1.05 10.44 1.13
CA LEU A 9 -0.17 10.98 0.08
C LEU A 9 0.33 9.85 -0.80
N ILE A 10 0.40 10.08 -2.11
CA ILE A 10 0.89 9.09 -3.08
C ILE A 10 2.42 9.21 -3.15
N VAL A 11 3.14 8.14 -2.79
CA VAL A 11 4.62 8.11 -2.82
C VAL A 11 5.17 7.36 -4.03
N ALA A 12 4.36 6.51 -4.65
CA ALA A 12 4.73 5.81 -5.87
C ALA A 12 3.48 5.47 -6.69
N VAL A 13 3.63 5.51 -8.01
CA VAL A 13 2.61 5.07 -8.99
C VAL A 13 3.25 4.24 -10.10
N HIS A 14 2.49 3.33 -10.69
CA HIS A 14 2.92 2.54 -11.83
C HIS A 14 1.73 2.13 -12.70
N VAL A 15 1.91 2.17 -14.01
CA VAL A 15 0.99 1.58 -14.98
C VAL A 15 1.57 0.24 -15.41
N GLY A 16 0.82 -0.85 -15.20
CA GLY A 16 1.21 -2.19 -15.61
C GLY A 16 0.33 -2.72 -16.74
N GLN A 17 0.83 -3.71 -17.48
CA GLN A 17 0.07 -4.42 -18.52
C GLN A 17 -0.28 -5.87 -18.11
N SER A 18 0.14 -6.29 -16.92
CA SER A 18 -0.17 -7.62 -16.38
C SER A 18 -1.63 -7.70 -15.92
N THR A 19 -2.24 -8.87 -16.09
CA THR A 19 -3.62 -9.14 -15.67
C THR A 19 -3.77 -9.34 -14.15
N ASN A 20 -2.66 -9.62 -13.46
CA ASN A 20 -2.62 -9.74 -12.01
C ASN A 20 -1.68 -8.71 -11.39
N ASP A 21 -1.95 -8.40 -10.13
CA ASP A 21 -1.23 -7.38 -9.37
C ASP A 21 0.02 -7.92 -8.65
N GLN A 22 0.20 -9.24 -8.60
CA GLN A 22 1.23 -9.88 -7.78
C GLN A 22 2.64 -9.42 -8.14
N ALA A 23 2.96 -9.42 -9.43
CA ALA A 23 4.30 -9.09 -9.94
C ALA A 23 4.71 -7.64 -9.65
N CYS A 24 3.74 -6.74 -9.48
CA CYS A 24 4.02 -5.34 -9.26
C CYS A 24 4.20 -4.98 -7.78
N PHE A 25 3.96 -5.91 -6.84
CA PHE A 25 4.11 -5.65 -5.41
C PHE A 25 5.52 -5.17 -5.06
N LEU A 26 6.55 -5.92 -5.48
CA LEU A 26 7.96 -5.64 -5.17
C LEU A 26 8.46 -4.37 -5.86
N PRO A 27 8.25 -4.15 -7.18
CA PRO A 27 8.61 -2.89 -7.82
C PRO A 27 7.99 -1.68 -7.12
N MET A 28 6.71 -1.76 -6.76
CA MET A 28 6.01 -0.66 -6.09
C MET A 28 6.50 -0.43 -4.65
N MET A 29 6.88 -1.49 -3.94
CA MET A 29 7.45 -1.38 -2.59
C MET A 29 8.84 -0.75 -2.64
N ARG A 30 9.68 -1.17 -3.59
CA ARG A 30 11.00 -0.58 -3.80
C ARG A 30 10.90 0.90 -4.17
N ALA A 31 10.04 1.26 -5.12
CA ALA A 31 9.82 2.66 -5.49
C ALA A 31 9.37 3.53 -4.29
N ALA A 32 8.54 2.98 -3.39
CA ALA A 32 8.17 3.67 -2.16
C ALA A 32 9.34 3.82 -1.18
N GLN A 33 10.20 2.80 -1.06
CA GLN A 33 11.42 2.89 -0.24
C GLN A 33 12.40 3.92 -0.79
N ASP A 34 12.60 3.96 -2.10
CA ASP A 34 13.48 4.93 -2.76
C ASP A 34 12.96 6.36 -2.54
N ALA A 35 11.64 6.57 -2.64
CA ALA A 35 11.02 7.85 -2.33
C ALA A 35 11.22 8.25 -0.85
N ALA A 36 11.04 7.32 0.08
CA ALA A 36 11.28 7.56 1.50
C ALA A 36 12.75 7.93 1.79
N ALA A 37 13.69 7.19 1.19
CA ALA A 37 15.12 7.49 1.30
C ALA A 37 15.47 8.88 0.73
N SER A 38 14.92 9.25 -0.42
CA SER A 38 15.12 10.58 -1.01
C SER A 38 14.60 11.71 -0.10
N MET A 39 13.42 11.52 0.51
CA MET A 39 12.88 12.48 1.49
C MET A 39 13.75 12.55 2.75
N HIS A 40 14.25 11.42 3.23
CA HIS A 40 15.19 11.38 4.36
C HIS A 40 16.45 12.19 4.07
N THR A 41 17.12 11.92 2.94
CA THR A 41 18.33 12.65 2.53
C THR A 41 18.11 14.15 2.42
N THR A 42 16.93 14.58 1.95
CA THR A 42 16.63 16.01 1.73
C THR A 42 16.28 16.76 3.02
N SER A 43 15.56 16.11 3.94
CA SER A 43 15.03 16.76 5.15
C SER A 43 15.84 16.49 6.41
N GLY A 44 16.68 15.44 6.41
CA GLY A 44 17.33 14.90 7.61
C GLY A 44 16.37 14.21 8.59
N ASN A 45 15.07 14.10 8.29
CA ASN A 45 14.10 13.52 9.22
C ASN A 45 14.16 11.98 9.21
N SER A 46 14.51 11.39 10.36
CA SER A 46 14.57 9.94 10.57
C SER A 46 13.23 9.22 10.42
N ASP A 47 12.11 9.94 10.50
CA ASP A 47 10.76 9.37 10.40
C ASP A 47 10.38 9.02 8.94
N HIS A 48 11.19 9.40 7.96
CA HIS A 48 11.02 9.04 6.55
C HIS A 48 11.43 7.59 6.26
N VAL A 49 10.83 6.66 6.99
CA VAL A 49 10.99 5.21 6.86
C VAL A 49 9.63 4.52 6.69
N ILE A 50 9.59 3.43 5.95
CA ILE A 50 8.37 2.64 5.79
C ILE A 50 8.22 1.67 6.95
N GLY A 51 7.19 1.85 7.77
CA GLY A 51 6.84 0.94 8.86
C GLY A 51 6.28 -0.39 8.35
N THR A 52 4.98 -0.42 8.03
CA THR A 52 4.29 -1.62 7.53
C THR A 52 3.53 -1.35 6.25
N VAL A 53 3.73 -2.20 5.24
CA VAL A 53 3.01 -2.17 3.97
C VAL A 53 1.72 -2.98 4.07
N LEU A 54 0.57 -2.33 3.85
CA LEU A 54 -0.73 -2.99 3.80
C LEU A 54 -1.17 -3.23 2.36
N ALA A 55 -1.51 -4.47 2.01
CA ALA A 55 -1.88 -4.83 0.64
C ALA A 55 -3.13 -5.70 0.56
N GLY A 56 -3.83 -5.58 -0.58
CA GLY A 56 -5.02 -6.38 -0.89
C GLY A 56 -4.66 -7.79 -1.36
N ALA A 57 -5.69 -8.64 -1.49
CA ALA A 57 -5.52 -10.04 -1.87
C ALA A 57 -4.93 -10.27 -3.26
N GLY A 58 -5.05 -9.29 -4.17
CA GLY A 58 -4.41 -9.34 -5.50
C GLY A 58 -2.88 -9.41 -5.45
N TYR A 59 -2.26 -9.02 -4.33
CA TYR A 59 -0.81 -9.10 -4.13
C TYR A 59 -0.35 -10.36 -3.38
N ASN A 60 -1.27 -11.26 -3.01
CA ASN A 60 -0.96 -12.45 -2.22
C ASN A 60 -0.15 -13.48 -3.04
N SER A 61 1.12 -13.66 -2.70
CA SER A 61 1.97 -14.75 -3.18
C SER A 61 3.04 -15.05 -2.13
N ASP A 62 3.54 -16.29 -2.10
CA ASP A 62 4.58 -16.68 -1.15
C ASP A 62 5.86 -15.87 -1.38
N ALA A 63 6.20 -15.57 -2.64
CA ALA A 63 7.30 -14.69 -3.01
C ALA A 63 7.13 -13.27 -2.42
N ASN A 64 5.93 -12.68 -2.49
CA ASN A 64 5.70 -11.33 -1.95
C ASN A 64 5.73 -11.29 -0.42
N LEU A 65 5.29 -12.36 0.23
CA LEU A 65 5.31 -12.50 1.68
C LEU A 65 6.73 -12.74 2.24
N ALA A 66 7.55 -13.48 1.51
CA ALA A 66 8.92 -13.82 1.88
C ALA A 66 9.97 -12.79 1.41
N ALA A 67 9.60 -11.86 0.52
CA ALA A 67 10.54 -10.89 -0.03
C ALA A 67 11.20 -10.04 1.08
N PRO A 68 12.45 -9.60 0.88
CA PRO A 68 13.10 -8.68 1.81
C PRO A 68 12.41 -7.31 1.83
N GLY A 69 12.78 -6.46 2.78
CA GLY A 69 12.26 -5.10 2.92
C GLY A 69 11.25 -4.94 4.07
N PRO A 70 10.48 -3.84 4.08
CA PRO A 70 9.63 -3.45 5.21
C PRO A 70 8.62 -4.53 5.60
N ASP A 71 8.18 -4.49 6.84
CA ASP A 71 7.13 -5.38 7.32
C ASP A 71 5.86 -5.25 6.45
N ARG A 72 5.10 -6.35 6.30
CA ARG A 72 3.96 -6.38 5.38
C ARG A 72 2.81 -7.22 5.91
N LEU A 73 1.60 -6.78 5.58
CA LEU A 73 0.36 -7.48 5.83
C LEU A 73 -0.45 -7.52 4.53
N ILE A 74 -0.58 -8.71 3.96
CA ILE A 74 -1.26 -8.94 2.68
C ILE A 74 -2.50 -9.78 2.93
N ALA A 75 -3.68 -9.31 2.52
CA ALA A 75 -4.89 -10.13 2.63
C ALA A 75 -4.74 -11.45 1.87
N LEU A 76 -5.25 -12.54 2.45
CA LEU A 76 -5.19 -13.86 1.81
C LEU A 76 -6.42 -14.17 0.94
N GLY A 77 -7.48 -13.34 1.05
CA GLY A 77 -8.76 -13.55 0.38
C GLY A 77 -9.69 -12.35 0.59
N LYS A 78 -10.99 -12.59 0.54
CA LYS A 78 -12.01 -11.54 0.69
C LYS A 78 -11.99 -10.95 2.10
N GLU A 79 -12.18 -9.64 2.19
CA GLU A 79 -12.15 -8.92 3.47
C GLU A 79 -13.20 -9.43 4.46
N ARG A 80 -14.42 -9.74 3.99
CA ARG A 80 -15.48 -10.35 4.82
C ARG A 80 -15.04 -11.64 5.50
N ASP A 81 -14.38 -12.52 4.76
CA ASP A 81 -13.99 -13.84 5.25
C ASP A 81 -12.82 -13.72 6.22
N GLN A 82 -11.92 -12.76 5.99
CA GLN A 82 -10.82 -12.42 6.89
C GLN A 82 -11.32 -11.81 8.20
N ALA A 83 -12.26 -10.86 8.12
CA ALA A 83 -12.87 -10.25 9.30
C ALA A 83 -13.66 -11.27 10.13
N ARG A 84 -14.34 -12.20 9.47
CA ARG A 84 -15.02 -13.34 10.09
C ARG A 84 -14.01 -14.24 10.81
N ALA A 85 -12.95 -14.69 10.12
CA ALA A 85 -11.92 -15.53 10.73
C ALA A 85 -11.24 -14.89 11.95
N ALA A 86 -10.99 -13.58 11.89
CA ALA A 86 -10.42 -12.81 13.01
C ALA A 86 -11.39 -12.63 14.19
N THR A 87 -12.69 -12.88 14.00
CA THR A 87 -13.71 -12.80 15.05
C THR A 87 -14.05 -14.18 15.60
N GLU A 88 -14.26 -15.17 14.75
CA GLU A 88 -14.61 -16.54 15.15
C GLU A 88 -13.42 -17.29 15.74
N THR A 89 -12.21 -17.01 15.26
CA THR A 89 -11.00 -17.70 15.69
C THR A 89 -9.86 -16.69 15.90
N PRO A 90 -9.90 -15.84 16.93
CA PRO A 90 -8.82 -14.88 17.16
C PRO A 90 -7.51 -15.60 17.51
N THR A 91 -6.39 -15.04 17.09
CA THR A 91 -5.05 -15.48 17.50
C THR A 91 -4.41 -14.42 18.40
N LYS A 92 -3.40 -14.78 19.19
CA LYS A 92 -2.69 -13.86 20.08
C LYS A 92 -1.19 -14.19 20.07
N GLY A 93 -0.37 -13.17 20.32
CA GLY A 93 1.08 -13.36 20.44
C GLY A 93 1.79 -13.57 19.09
N PRO A 94 3.04 -14.05 19.12
CA PRO A 94 3.81 -14.31 17.92
C PRO A 94 3.26 -15.53 17.16
N PRO A 95 3.47 -15.60 15.83
CA PRO A 95 3.16 -16.82 15.07
C PRO A 95 4.02 -18.00 15.53
N PRO A 96 3.61 -19.25 15.22
CA PRO A 96 4.43 -20.44 15.49
C PRO A 96 5.85 -20.30 14.91
N VAL A 97 6.85 -20.85 15.60
CA VAL A 97 8.27 -20.72 15.23
C VAL A 97 8.55 -21.28 13.84
N ASP A 98 7.89 -22.38 13.47
CA ASP A 98 8.06 -23.06 12.18
C ASP A 98 7.00 -22.65 11.14
N ALA A 99 6.30 -21.53 11.37
CA ALA A 99 5.26 -21.06 10.46
C ALA A 99 5.87 -20.60 9.14
N THR A 100 5.28 -21.05 8.02
CA THR A 100 5.56 -20.49 6.71
C THR A 100 5.20 -18.99 6.68
N PRO A 101 5.78 -18.17 5.78
CA PRO A 101 5.43 -16.75 5.65
C PRO A 101 3.92 -16.51 5.51
N ARG A 102 3.23 -17.45 4.85
CA ARG A 102 1.77 -17.40 4.68
C ARG A 102 1.01 -17.69 5.95
N GLU A 103 1.43 -18.67 6.74
CA GLU A 103 0.85 -18.97 8.05
C GLU A 103 1.12 -17.85 9.05
N ALA A 104 2.33 -17.30 9.06
CA ALA A 104 2.68 -16.14 9.89
C ALA A 104 1.81 -14.93 9.55
N ASN A 105 1.62 -14.61 8.26
CA ASN A 105 0.73 -13.54 7.82
C ASN A 105 -0.75 -13.82 8.16
N ARG A 106 -1.22 -15.08 8.00
CA ARG A 106 -2.57 -15.51 8.42
C ARG A 106 -2.77 -15.32 9.93
N HIS A 107 -1.79 -15.72 10.73
CA HIS A 107 -1.80 -15.58 12.17
C HIS A 107 -1.89 -14.11 12.55
N ARG A 108 -1.03 -13.26 11.98
CA ARG A 108 -1.02 -11.81 12.25
C ARG A 108 -2.32 -11.12 11.85
N LEU A 109 -2.95 -11.48 10.73
CA LEU A 109 -4.25 -10.91 10.33
C LEU A 109 -5.38 -11.21 11.32
N ARG A 110 -5.25 -12.27 12.13
CA ARG A 110 -6.23 -12.69 13.14
C ARG A 110 -5.93 -12.15 14.54
N THR A 111 -4.80 -11.48 14.76
CA THR A 111 -4.53 -10.83 16.05
C THR A 111 -5.27 -9.49 16.16
N PRO A 112 -5.59 -9.02 17.39
CA PRO A 112 -6.21 -7.71 17.59
C PRO A 112 -5.41 -6.57 16.96
N GLU A 113 -4.07 -6.61 17.07
CA GLU A 113 -3.16 -5.60 16.56
C GLU A 113 -3.14 -5.62 15.03
N GLY A 114 -2.99 -6.79 14.43
CA GLY A 114 -2.98 -6.95 12.97
C GLY A 114 -4.33 -6.58 12.35
N ARG A 115 -5.45 -6.92 13.01
CA ARG A 115 -6.79 -6.48 12.61
C ARG A 115 -6.94 -4.97 12.65
N LYS A 116 -6.51 -4.32 13.75
CA LYS A 116 -6.56 -2.86 13.89
C LYS A 116 -5.71 -2.17 12.83
N LEU A 117 -4.51 -2.68 12.60
CA LEU A 117 -3.58 -2.16 11.60
C LEU A 117 -4.15 -2.34 10.18
N TYR A 118 -4.64 -3.54 9.83
CA TYR A 118 -5.18 -3.82 8.50
C TYR A 118 -6.43 -3.00 8.19
N LYS A 119 -7.29 -2.73 9.19
CA LYS A 119 -8.47 -1.87 9.04
C LYS A 119 -8.13 -0.46 8.54
N ARG A 120 -6.91 0.05 8.83
CA ARG A 120 -6.46 1.36 8.33
C ARG A 120 -6.38 1.40 6.80
N ARG A 121 -6.15 0.28 6.12
CA ARG A 121 -6.07 0.20 4.66
C ARG A 121 -7.33 0.73 3.98
N GLY A 122 -8.51 0.36 4.48
CA GLY A 122 -9.78 0.84 3.94
C GLY A 122 -9.91 2.36 4.08
N ALA A 123 -9.48 2.92 5.21
CA ALA A 123 -9.51 4.36 5.44
C ALA A 123 -8.45 5.15 4.66
N THR A 124 -7.38 4.52 4.16
CA THR A 124 -6.29 5.23 3.47
C THR A 124 -6.30 5.02 1.96
N VAL A 125 -6.23 3.76 1.51
CA VAL A 125 -6.00 3.42 0.11
C VAL A 125 -7.25 3.70 -0.74
N GLU A 126 -8.43 3.36 -0.24
CA GLU A 126 -9.67 3.47 -1.03
C GLU A 126 -10.06 4.94 -1.29
N PRO A 127 -10.06 5.86 -0.31
CA PRO A 127 -10.34 7.26 -0.57
C PRO A 127 -9.28 7.91 -1.46
N GLY A 128 -8.00 7.56 -1.28
CA GLY A 128 -6.91 8.11 -2.09
C GLY A 128 -7.00 7.69 -3.55
N ILE A 129 -7.23 6.40 -3.83
CA ILE A 129 -7.44 5.91 -5.20
C ILE A 129 -8.73 6.48 -5.79
N GLY A 130 -9.81 6.54 -5.02
CA GLY A 130 -11.08 7.12 -5.46
C GLY A 130 -10.94 8.57 -5.87
N ASN A 131 -10.21 9.39 -5.10
CA ASN A 131 -9.96 10.78 -5.44
C ASN A 131 -9.01 10.95 -6.62
N LEU A 132 -7.97 10.11 -6.74
CA LEU A 132 -7.10 10.12 -7.93
C LEU A 132 -7.93 9.85 -9.21
N LYS A 133 -8.87 8.91 -9.16
CA LYS A 133 -9.76 8.59 -10.28
C LYS A 133 -10.73 9.72 -10.65
N LYS A 134 -10.97 10.69 -9.76
CA LYS A 134 -11.73 11.91 -10.09
C LYS A 134 -10.90 12.92 -10.88
N ILE A 135 -9.57 12.86 -10.76
CA ILE A 135 -8.63 13.71 -11.52
C ILE A 135 -8.37 13.09 -12.89
N ILE A 136 -8.19 11.77 -12.93
CA ILE A 136 -7.96 11.00 -14.15
C ILE A 136 -8.90 9.79 -14.18
N ASP A 137 -10.00 9.91 -14.93
CA ASP A 137 -10.98 8.84 -15.12
C ASP A 137 -10.55 7.86 -16.22
N ARG A 138 -9.87 8.37 -17.25
CA ARG A 138 -9.29 7.62 -18.38
C ARG A 138 -7.99 8.25 -18.84
N PHE A 139 -7.14 7.44 -19.48
CA PHE A 139 -5.95 7.94 -20.17
C PHE A 139 -6.34 8.57 -21.50
N SER A 140 -5.83 9.78 -21.76
CA SER A 140 -6.08 10.53 -22.99
C SER A 140 -5.14 10.13 -24.11
N ARG A 141 -3.92 9.69 -23.79
CA ARG A 141 -2.91 9.25 -24.77
C ARG A 141 -2.74 7.74 -24.76
N ARG A 142 -2.31 7.22 -25.91
CA ARG A 142 -1.98 5.81 -26.11
C ARG A 142 -0.51 5.55 -25.83
N GLY A 143 -0.21 4.31 -25.45
CA GLY A 143 1.14 3.85 -25.15
C GLY A 143 1.51 3.97 -23.67
N LEU A 144 2.28 3.00 -23.19
CA LEU A 144 2.62 2.86 -21.77
C LEU A 144 3.35 4.08 -21.21
N THR A 145 4.30 4.62 -21.97
CA THR A 145 5.05 5.83 -21.59
C THR A 145 4.12 7.01 -21.35
N ASN A 146 3.20 7.26 -22.28
CA ASN A 146 2.30 8.40 -22.20
C ASN A 146 1.29 8.28 -21.07
N ALA A 147 0.71 7.08 -20.88
CA ALA A 147 -0.18 6.77 -19.77
C ALA A 147 0.53 6.88 -18.41
N THR A 148 1.80 6.47 -18.36
CA THR A 148 2.65 6.61 -17.16
C THR A 148 2.82 8.09 -16.82
N SER A 149 3.21 8.94 -17.77
CA SER A 149 3.32 10.39 -17.52
C SER A 149 2.01 11.03 -17.06
N GLU A 150 0.87 10.63 -17.64
CA GLU A 150 -0.45 11.14 -17.23
C GLU A 150 -0.77 10.74 -15.79
N LEU A 151 -0.49 9.49 -15.41
CA LEU A 151 -0.69 9.01 -14.04
C LEU A 151 0.21 9.77 -13.05
N HIS A 152 1.47 10.02 -13.42
CA HIS A 152 2.39 10.82 -12.59
C HIS A 152 1.88 12.25 -12.42
N LEU A 153 1.43 12.91 -13.48
CA LEU A 153 0.86 14.25 -13.40
C LEU A 153 -0.36 14.29 -12.47
N ALA A 154 -1.30 13.36 -12.63
CA ALA A 154 -2.48 13.27 -11.78
C ALA A 154 -2.13 13.01 -10.31
N ALA A 155 -1.16 12.12 -10.03
CA ALA A 155 -0.69 11.86 -8.68
C ALA A 155 -0.01 13.07 -8.04
N THR A 156 0.79 13.82 -8.79
CA THR A 156 1.40 15.07 -8.33
C THR A 156 0.33 16.12 -8.01
N ALA A 157 -0.63 16.34 -8.91
CA ALA A 157 -1.74 17.28 -8.68
C ALA A 157 -2.54 16.89 -7.43
N PHE A 158 -2.83 15.59 -7.26
CA PHE A 158 -3.49 15.07 -6.06
C PHE A 158 -2.72 15.41 -4.77
N ASN A 159 -1.42 15.14 -4.73
CA ASN A 159 -0.58 15.43 -3.56
C ASN A 159 -0.54 16.93 -3.26
N LEU A 160 -0.36 17.78 -4.28
CA LEU A 160 -0.32 19.22 -4.12
C LEU A 160 -1.64 19.77 -3.53
N MET A 161 -2.79 19.33 -4.07
CA MET A 161 -4.09 19.71 -3.51
C MET A 161 -4.25 19.27 -2.06
N LYS A 162 -3.72 18.10 -1.70
CA LYS A 162 -3.80 17.59 -0.34
C LYS A 162 -2.95 18.40 0.62
N ILE A 163 -1.70 18.66 0.26
CA ILE A 163 -0.77 19.47 1.04
C ILE A 163 -1.33 20.88 1.23
N HIS A 164 -1.84 21.50 0.17
CA HIS A 164 -2.43 22.84 0.25
C HIS A 164 -3.62 22.91 1.22
N ARG A 165 -4.49 21.90 1.24
CA ARG A 165 -5.63 21.85 2.17
C ARG A 165 -5.25 21.54 3.62
N ALA A 166 -4.09 20.91 3.83
CA ALA A 166 -3.58 20.57 5.16
C ALA A 166 -2.74 21.71 5.75
N ALA A 167 -2.23 22.62 4.92
CA ALA A 167 -1.52 23.80 5.39
C ALA A 167 -2.49 24.67 6.22
N PRO A 168 -2.08 25.15 7.40
CA PRO A 168 -2.90 26.07 8.19
C PRO A 168 -3.21 27.31 7.36
N ALA A 169 -4.44 27.83 7.48
CA ALA A 169 -4.77 29.14 6.92
C ALA A 169 -3.81 30.17 7.51
N ALA A 170 -3.17 30.95 6.64
CA ALA A 170 -2.26 32.04 7.03
C ALA A 170 -3.01 33.14 7.79
#